data_AF-A0A0P9Z1N0-F1
#
_entry.id   AF-A0A0P9Z1N0-F1
#
_cell.length_a   1.000
_cell.length_b   1.000
_cell.length_c   1.000
_cell.angle_alpha   90.00
_cell.angle_beta   90.00
_cell.angle_gamma   90.00
#
_symmetry.space_group_name_H-M   'P 1'
#
loop_
_entity.id
_entity.type
_entity.pdbx_description
1 polymer ?
#
loop_
_entity_poly.entity_id
_entity_poly.type
_entity_poly.pdbx_seq_one_letter_code
_entity_poly.pdbx_strand_id
1 'polypeptide(L)'
;MQNIRDNSQGWIAKTIIGLIIALMAFTGIEAMFTATSNKQNAAEVNGEDISQNELSQAVDMQRRQLAQQLSQQLGKDFDPAML
;
A
#
# COMPACT_ATOMS: atom_id res chain seq x y z
N MET A 1 40.96 -30.23 -20.10
CA MET A 1 42.01 -29.83 -19.14
C MET A 1 41.92 -28.34 -18.76
N GLN A 2 41.92 -27.42 -19.73
CA GLN A 2 41.98 -25.97 -19.44
C GLN A 2 40.66 -25.22 -19.70
N ASN A 3 39.84 -25.62 -20.69
CA ASN A 3 38.53 -24.99 -20.94
C ASN A 3 37.54 -25.03 -19.77
N ILE A 4 37.62 -26.04 -18.90
CA ILE A 4 36.78 -26.13 -17.69
C ILE A 4 37.33 -25.28 -16.53
N ARG A 5 38.56 -24.80 -16.59
CA ARG A 5 39.16 -23.97 -15.54
C ARG A 5 38.85 -22.49 -15.78
N ASP A 6 38.90 -22.06 -17.03
CA ASP A 6 38.72 -20.65 -17.39
C ASP A 6 37.25 -20.29 -17.66
N ASN A 7 36.47 -21.20 -18.27
CA ASN A 7 35.03 -20.97 -18.45
C ASN A 7 34.26 -21.12 -17.14
N SER A 8 34.77 -21.93 -16.19
CA SER A 8 34.05 -22.19 -14.93
C SER A 8 33.90 -21.01 -14.00
N GLN A 9 34.84 -20.08 -13.96
CA GLN A 9 34.66 -18.90 -13.12
C GLN A 9 33.50 -18.01 -13.58
N GLY A 10 33.25 -17.91 -14.90
CA GLY A 10 32.16 -17.09 -15.43
C GLY A 10 30.77 -17.72 -15.28
N TRP A 11 30.63 -19.02 -15.55
CA TRP A 11 29.32 -19.68 -15.51
C TRP A 11 28.88 -20.01 -14.08
N ILE A 12 29.77 -20.49 -13.21
CA ILE A 12 29.44 -20.74 -11.80
C ILE A 12 29.06 -19.44 -11.08
N ALA A 13 29.77 -18.34 -11.35
CA ALA A 13 29.44 -17.06 -10.73
C ALA A 13 28.00 -16.61 -11.08
N LYS A 14 27.61 -16.75 -12.36
CA LYS A 14 26.24 -16.46 -12.82
C LYS A 14 25.21 -17.36 -12.13
N THR A 15 25.50 -18.66 -11.98
CA THR A 15 24.60 -19.61 -11.29
C THR A 15 24.40 -19.22 -9.83
N ILE A 16 25.47 -18.87 -9.11
CA ILE A 16 25.39 -18.45 -7.71
C ILE A 16 24.58 -17.16 -7.56
N ILE A 17 24.86 -16.15 -8.41
CA ILE A 17 24.11 -14.89 -8.42
C ILE A 17 22.63 -15.15 -8.71
N GLY A 18 22.34 -15.99 -9.71
CA GLY A 18 20.96 -16.38 -10.05
C GLY A 18 20.24 -17.07 -8.89
N LEU A 19 20.93 -17.98 -8.18
CA LEU A 19 20.38 -18.65 -7.01
C LEU A 19 20.08 -17.67 -5.88
N ILE A 20 20.98 -16.72 -5.61
CA ILE A 20 20.79 -15.68 -4.59
C ILE A 20 19.60 -14.79 -4.92
N ILE A 21 19.47 -14.35 -6.17
CA ILE A 21 18.33 -13.55 -6.64
C ILE A 21 17.03 -14.36 -6.52
N ALA A 22 17.03 -15.65 -6.86
CA ALA A 22 15.87 -16.52 -6.72
C ALA A 22 15.44 -16.67 -5.25
N LEU A 23 16.39 -16.88 -4.34
CA LEU A 23 16.11 -16.96 -2.89
C LEU A 23 15.57 -15.63 -2.35
N MET A 24 16.20 -14.51 -2.70
CA MET A 24 15.71 -13.17 -2.31
C MET A 24 14.34 -12.85 -2.89
N ALA A 25 14.04 -13.28 -4.11
CA ALA A 25 12.73 -13.11 -4.71
C ALA A 25 11.67 -13.97 -4.00
N PHE A 26 12.03 -15.18 -3.58
CA PHE A 26 11.12 -16.08 -2.87
C PHE A 26 10.77 -15.60 -1.46
N THR A 27 11.73 -14.99 -0.75
CA THR A 27 11.53 -14.58 0.66
C THR A 27 11.34 -13.07 0.86
N GLY A 28 11.75 -12.24 -0.09
CA GLY A 28 11.84 -10.78 0.07
C GLY A 28 10.84 -9.98 -0.73
N ILE A 29 10.12 -10.59 -1.69
CA ILE A 29 9.17 -9.87 -2.53
C ILE A 29 7.94 -9.38 -1.74
N GLU A 30 7.46 -10.16 -0.77
CA GLU A 30 6.33 -9.78 0.10
C GLU A 30 6.58 -8.45 0.83
N ALA A 31 7.79 -8.25 1.37
CA ALA A 31 8.16 -7.02 2.06
C ALA A 31 8.13 -5.78 1.14
N MET A 32 8.49 -5.94 -0.14
CA MET A 32 8.38 -4.87 -1.14
C MET A 32 6.94 -4.57 -1.55
N PHE A 33 6.08 -5.59 -1.62
CA PHE A 33 4.65 -5.41 -1.88
C PHE A 33 3.95 -4.73 -0.69
N THR A 34 4.22 -5.15 0.54
CA THR A 34 3.72 -4.49 1.76
C THR A 34 4.19 -3.04 1.85
N ALA A 35 5.45 -2.73 1.54
CA ALA A 35 5.94 -1.35 1.53
C ALA A 35 5.25 -0.47 0.47
N THR A 36 4.83 -1.05 -0.65
CA THR A 36 4.09 -0.35 -1.71
C THR A 36 2.63 -0.14 -1.33
N SER A 37 1.97 -1.13 -0.72
CA SER A 37 0.60 -0.97 -0.20
C SER A 37 0.53 0.05 0.94
N ASN A 38 1.51 0.07 1.85
CA ASN A 38 1.58 1.04 2.94
C ASN A 38 1.60 2.52 2.49
N LYS A 39 2.05 2.82 1.26
CA LYS A 39 2.01 4.20 0.73
C LYS A 39 0.60 4.74 0.55
N GLN A 40 -0.42 3.89 0.50
CA GLN A 40 -1.84 4.27 0.37
C GLN A 40 -2.61 4.16 1.69
N ASN A 41 -1.98 3.68 2.76
CA ASN A 41 -2.58 3.58 4.08
C ASN A 41 -2.63 4.96 4.75
N ALA A 42 -3.79 5.31 5.31
CA ALA A 42 -3.99 6.55 6.06
C ALA A 42 -3.62 6.38 7.53
N ALA A 43 -3.97 5.24 8.11
CA ALA A 43 -3.73 4.89 9.50
C ALA A 43 -3.89 3.39 9.73
N GLU A 44 -3.22 2.87 10.76
CA GLU A 44 -3.47 1.55 11.34
C GLU A 44 -4.32 1.74 12.60
N VAL A 45 -5.48 1.07 12.68
CA VAL A 45 -6.41 1.18 13.81
C VAL A 45 -6.71 -0.22 14.34
N ASN A 46 -6.34 -0.50 15.59
CA ASN A 46 -6.46 -1.85 16.20
C ASN A 46 -5.76 -2.97 15.40
N GLY A 47 -4.71 -2.66 14.63
CA GLY A 47 -4.01 -3.65 13.81
C GLY A 47 -4.61 -3.85 12.41
N GLU A 48 -5.63 -3.07 12.04
CA GLU A 48 -6.19 -3.06 10.69
C GLU A 48 -5.76 -1.79 9.95
N ASP A 49 -5.15 -1.97 8.77
CA ASP A 49 -4.78 -0.88 7.89
C ASP A 49 -6.02 -0.29 7.20
N ILE A 50 -6.21 1.02 7.32
CA ILE A 50 -7.28 1.74 6.63
C ILE A 50 -6.66 2.56 5.51
N SER A 51 -7.12 2.36 4.27
CA SER A 51 -6.63 3.14 3.12
C SER A 51 -7.16 4.58 3.13
N GLN A 52 -6.44 5.51 2.48
CA GLN A 52 -6.91 6.90 2.33
C GLN A 52 -8.26 7.00 1.62
N ASN A 53 -8.54 6.10 0.67
CA ASN A 53 -9.82 6.08 -0.04
C ASN A 53 -10.98 5.68 0.87
N GLU A 54 -10.78 4.64 1.69
CA GLU A 54 -11.80 4.18 2.65
C GLU A 54 -12.08 5.23 3.72
N LEU A 55 -11.03 5.86 4.26
CA LEU A 55 -11.19 6.96 5.22
C LEU A 55 -11.94 8.13 4.60
N SER A 56 -11.58 8.55 3.38
CA SER A 56 -12.26 9.63 2.67
C SER A 56 -13.74 9.33 2.46
N GLN A 57 -14.05 8.10 2.03
CA GLN A 57 -15.43 7.65 1.85
C GLN A 57 -16.23 7.64 3.16
N ALA A 58 -15.63 7.14 4.24
CA ALA A 58 -16.27 7.13 5.56
C ALA A 58 -16.55 8.55 6.08
N VAL A 59 -15.58 9.46 5.94
CA VAL A 59 -15.72 10.87 6.32
C VAL A 59 -16.81 11.55 5.50
N ASP A 60 -16.86 11.32 4.19
CA ASP A 60 -17.89 11.88 3.32
C ASP A 60 -19.30 11.40 3.69
N MET A 61 -19.45 10.12 4.03
CA MET A 61 -20.73 9.57 4.50
C MET A 61 -21.15 10.22 5.82
N GLN A 62 -20.22 10.36 6.78
CA GLN A 62 -20.49 11.00 8.06
C GLN A 62 -20.87 12.47 7.89
N ARG A 63 -20.16 13.20 7.02
CA ARG A 63 -20.46 14.60 6.68
C ARG A 63 -21.87 14.74 6.09
N ARG A 64 -22.28 13.84 5.19
CA ARG A 64 -23.64 13.84 4.61
C ARG A 64 -24.72 13.59 5.67
N GLN A 65 -24.49 12.64 6.57
CA GLN A 65 -25.42 12.36 7.67
C GLN A 65 -25.59 13.57 8.59
N LEU A 66 -24.47 14.19 8.98
CA LEU A 66 -24.47 15.41 9.79
C LEU A 66 -25.19 16.55 9.06
N ALA A 67 -24.90 16.76 7.77
CA ALA A 67 -25.57 17.78 6.96
C ALA A 67 -27.08 17.54 6.88
N GLN A 68 -27.53 16.30 6.74
CA GLN A 68 -28.96 15.96 6.75
C GLN A 68 -29.63 16.24 8.11
N GLN A 69 -28.98 15.85 9.21
CA GLN A 69 -29.48 16.10 10.56
C GLN A 69 -29.54 17.60 10.88
N LEU A 70 -28.50 18.34 10.55
CA LEU A 70 -28.43 19.79 10.70
C LEU A 70 -29.47 20.49 9.82
N SER A 71 -29.66 20.04 8.58
CA SER A 71 -30.70 20.56 7.69
C SER A 71 -32.10 20.36 8.26
N GLN A 72 -32.35 19.26 8.99
CA GLN A 72 -33.62 19.02 9.67
C GLN A 72 -33.81 19.87 10.93
N GLN A 73 -32.74 20.17 11.67
CA GLN A 73 -32.80 20.98 12.89
C GLN A 73 -32.78 22.49 12.62
N LEU A 74 -31.92 22.96 11.72
CA LEU A 74 -31.79 24.37 11.36
C LEU A 74 -32.75 24.79 10.24
N GLY A 75 -33.35 23.82 9.54
CA GLY A 75 -34.68 23.87 8.92
C GLY A 75 -35.01 24.92 7.85
N LYS A 76 -34.23 25.98 7.68
CA LYS A 76 -34.40 27.05 6.68
C LYS A 76 -33.20 28.02 6.60
N ASP A 77 -32.31 28.06 7.60
CA ASP A 77 -31.15 28.99 7.65
C ASP A 77 -29.78 28.30 7.45
N PHE A 78 -29.74 26.99 7.21
CA PHE A 78 -28.47 26.28 6.95
C PHE A 78 -28.09 26.44 5.47
N ASP A 79 -27.16 27.36 5.19
CA ASP A 79 -26.59 27.57 3.85
C ASP A 79 -25.28 26.78 3.69
N PRO A 80 -25.27 25.65 2.96
CA PRO A 80 -24.07 24.84 2.75
C PRO A 80 -23.02 25.51 1.85
N ALA A 81 -23.30 26.69 1.26
CA ALA A 81 -22.36 27.45 0.43
C ALA A 81 -21.42 28.38 1.23
N MET A 82 -21.54 28.44 2.55
CA MET A 82 -20.68 29.27 3.43
C MET A 82 -19.43 28.53 3.97
N LEU A 83 -19.20 27.29 3.53
CA LEU A 83 -18.00 26.49 3.80
C LEU A 83 -17.14 26.39 2.53
#